data_AF-A0A3B9BV07-F1
#
_entry.id   AF-A0A3B9BV07-F1
#
_cell.length_a   1.000
_cell.length_b   1.000
_cell.length_c   1.000
_cell.angle_alpha   90.00
_cell.angle_beta   90.00
_cell.angle_gamma   90.00
#
_symmetry.space_group_name_H-M   'P 1'
#
loop_
_entity.id
_entity.type
_entity.pdbx_description
1 polymer ?
#
loop_
_entity_poly.entity_id
_entity_poly.type
_entity_poly.pdbx_seq_one_letter_code
_entity_poly.pdbx_strand_id
1 'polypeptide(L)'
;RRKGSKAKNGDQVVINFLGKVDGEPFEGGQADDYPLVIGSNSFIPGFEEQLIGAKANDAVEVKVTFPADYQAENLAGKDAVFECQVNEVKAPSPAEINDDLATNFGAENLADLKSKITERLQEEYSGAARMVMKRKLMDELAKLVTFELPPTLVENEANSIAHQLWHEDNPEVQGHDHPEIETTQEHTDLAERRVRLGLLLAEIGQQQEITVTDAEIQQAAMQQAQQYPGQERQFFEFLQKNEQMQQQMRAPIFEDKVVDYIIELAEVKEKSTTKEKLQKAVEDLEKDS
;
A
#
# COMPACT_ATOMS: atom_id res chain seq x y z
N ARG A 1 -22.85 -23.85 14.44
CA ARG A 1 -23.47 -23.82 15.79
C ARG A 1 -23.98 -25.21 16.19
N ARG A 2 -24.49 -25.41 17.42
CA ARG A 2 -25.27 -26.63 17.76
C ARG A 2 -26.45 -26.78 16.79
N LYS A 3 -26.78 -28.01 16.39
CA LYS A 3 -27.92 -28.31 15.51
C LYS A 3 -29.21 -27.67 16.05
N GLY A 4 -29.94 -26.92 15.22
CA GLY A 4 -31.17 -26.23 15.58
C GLY A 4 -31.01 -24.84 16.22
N SER A 5 -29.79 -24.30 16.29
CA SER A 5 -29.56 -22.92 16.74
C SER A 5 -30.03 -21.91 15.69
N LYS A 6 -30.58 -20.78 16.16
CA LYS A 6 -30.93 -19.63 15.32
C LYS A 6 -29.67 -18.88 14.86
N ALA A 7 -29.65 -18.45 13.61
CA ALA A 7 -28.64 -17.58 13.03
C ALA A 7 -28.61 -16.23 13.73
N LYS A 8 -27.43 -15.65 13.89
CA LYS A 8 -27.18 -14.32 14.45
C LYS A 8 -26.19 -13.56 13.57
N ASN A 9 -26.08 -12.26 13.81
CA ASN A 9 -25.03 -11.46 13.20
C ASN A 9 -23.64 -12.09 13.43
N GLY A 10 -22.84 -12.16 12.37
CA GLY A 10 -21.52 -12.82 12.31
C GLY A 10 -21.53 -14.33 12.06
N ASP A 11 -22.69 -14.99 12.04
CA ASP A 11 -22.78 -16.40 11.61
C ASP A 11 -22.71 -16.50 10.07
N GLN A 12 -22.16 -17.61 9.57
CA GLN A 12 -22.24 -17.96 8.15
C GLN A 12 -23.44 -18.88 7.92
N VAL A 13 -24.36 -18.45 7.06
CA VAL A 13 -25.47 -19.26 6.56
C VAL A 13 -25.14 -19.77 5.16
N VAL A 14 -25.40 -21.06 4.91
CA VAL A 14 -25.33 -21.62 3.55
C VAL A 14 -26.75 -21.60 3.02
N ILE A 15 -27.01 -20.86 1.95
CA ILE A 15 -28.36 -20.64 1.42
C ILE A 15 -28.44 -21.00 -0.06
N ASN A 16 -29.57 -21.55 -0.47
CA ASN A 16 -30.02 -21.49 -1.85
C ASN A 16 -31.01 -20.32 -1.93
N PHE A 17 -30.92 -19.48 -2.95
CA PHE A 17 -31.89 -18.40 -3.11
C PHE A 17 -32.33 -18.25 -4.55
N LEU A 18 -33.58 -17.82 -4.72
CA LEU A 18 -34.15 -17.43 -6.01
C LEU A 18 -34.82 -16.06 -5.85
N GLY A 19 -34.21 -15.05 -6.45
CA GLY A 19 -34.68 -13.68 -6.50
C GLY A 19 -35.66 -13.47 -7.65
N LYS A 20 -36.78 -12.81 -7.35
CA LYS A 20 -37.83 -12.45 -8.31
C LYS A 20 -38.15 -10.96 -8.20
N VAL A 21 -38.32 -10.31 -9.34
CA VAL A 21 -38.85 -8.94 -9.46
C VAL A 21 -40.16 -9.04 -10.24
N ASP A 22 -41.23 -8.44 -9.74
CA ASP A 22 -42.58 -8.54 -10.33
C ASP A 22 -43.07 -9.99 -10.55
N GLY A 23 -42.54 -10.94 -9.78
CA GLY A 23 -42.87 -12.37 -9.88
C GLY A 23 -42.01 -13.17 -10.87
N GLU A 24 -41.12 -12.52 -11.62
CA GLU A 24 -40.22 -13.18 -12.58
C GLU A 24 -38.78 -13.28 -12.04
N PRO A 25 -38.11 -14.44 -12.17
CA PRO A 25 -36.69 -14.56 -11.85
C PRO A 25 -35.83 -13.64 -12.73
N PHE A 26 -34.76 -13.09 -12.16
CA PHE A 26 -33.81 -12.24 -12.89
C PHE A 26 -32.39 -12.83 -12.89
N GLU A 27 -31.59 -12.46 -13.89
CA GLU A 27 -30.22 -12.94 -14.05
C GLU A 27 -29.32 -12.48 -12.89
N GLY A 28 -28.52 -13.38 -12.33
CA GLY A 28 -27.72 -13.12 -11.13
C GLY A 28 -28.52 -13.17 -9.81
N GLY A 29 -29.83 -13.37 -9.87
CA GLY A 29 -30.70 -13.49 -8.71
C GLY A 29 -30.79 -14.90 -8.11
N GLN A 30 -30.02 -15.87 -8.59
CA GLN A 30 -30.07 -17.26 -8.13
C GLN A 30 -28.68 -17.81 -7.81
N ALA A 31 -28.55 -18.51 -6.69
CA ALA A 31 -27.40 -19.35 -6.38
C ALA A 31 -27.78 -20.54 -5.51
N ASP A 32 -27.03 -21.62 -5.64
CA ASP A 32 -27.11 -22.81 -4.80
C ASP A 32 -25.86 -22.92 -3.90
N ASP A 33 -26.05 -23.40 -2.67
CA ASP A 33 -25.05 -23.58 -1.62
C ASP A 33 -24.16 -22.35 -1.36
N TYR A 34 -24.74 -21.16 -1.49
CA TYR A 34 -24.00 -19.92 -1.33
C TYR A 34 -23.66 -19.65 0.14
N PRO A 35 -22.38 -19.50 0.51
CA PRO A 35 -21.98 -19.15 1.87
C PRO A 35 -22.06 -17.64 2.11
N LEU A 36 -23.03 -17.20 2.90
CA LEU A 36 -23.22 -15.79 3.28
C LEU A 36 -22.91 -15.59 4.76
N VAL A 37 -22.01 -14.66 5.09
CA VAL A 37 -21.77 -14.22 6.47
C VAL A 37 -22.74 -13.09 6.79
N ILE A 38 -23.62 -13.27 7.77
CA ILE A 38 -24.57 -12.22 8.17
C ILE A 38 -23.78 -11.04 8.78
N GLY A 39 -24.02 -9.84 8.27
CA GLY A 39 -23.35 -8.60 8.65
C GLY A 39 -22.09 -8.28 7.84
N SER A 40 -21.80 -9.03 6.76
CA SER A 40 -20.67 -8.72 5.88
C SER A 40 -20.97 -7.59 4.90
N ASN A 41 -22.25 -7.22 4.76
CA ASN A 41 -22.74 -6.25 3.76
C ASN A 41 -22.33 -6.65 2.33
N SER A 42 -22.27 -7.96 2.08
CA SER A 42 -21.95 -8.49 0.75
C SER A 42 -23.21 -8.60 -0.12
N PHE A 43 -24.39 -8.57 0.50
CA PHE A 43 -25.68 -8.51 -0.18
C PHE A 43 -26.30 -7.10 -0.07
N ILE A 44 -27.38 -6.88 -0.81
CA ILE A 44 -28.12 -5.62 -0.75
C ILE A 44 -28.65 -5.34 0.67
N PRO A 45 -28.66 -4.06 1.10
CA PRO A 45 -29.13 -3.69 2.43
C PRO A 45 -30.53 -4.24 2.75
N GLY A 46 -30.71 -4.75 3.96
CA GLY A 46 -31.98 -5.35 4.40
C GLY A 46 -32.11 -6.85 4.12
N PHE A 47 -31.22 -7.44 3.30
CA PHE A 47 -31.26 -8.87 2.99
C PHE A 47 -30.76 -9.71 4.17
N GLU A 48 -29.55 -9.41 4.65
CA GLU A 48 -28.85 -10.21 5.66
C GLU A 48 -29.59 -10.18 7.01
N GLU A 49 -30.21 -9.06 7.35
CA GLU A 49 -30.95 -8.85 8.59
C GLU A 49 -32.19 -9.74 8.69
N GLN A 50 -32.83 -10.07 7.57
CA GLN A 50 -34.01 -10.94 7.53
C GLN A 50 -33.68 -12.42 7.70
N LEU A 51 -32.41 -12.80 7.51
CA LEU A 51 -31.93 -14.16 7.78
C LEU A 51 -31.56 -14.36 9.26
N ILE A 52 -31.50 -13.29 10.05
CA ILE A 52 -31.30 -13.37 11.50
C ILE A 52 -32.47 -14.11 12.13
N GLY A 53 -32.18 -15.13 12.94
CA GLY A 53 -33.19 -15.94 13.60
C GLY A 53 -33.54 -17.24 12.86
N ALA A 54 -33.18 -17.36 11.59
CA ALA A 54 -33.41 -18.56 10.78
C ALA A 54 -32.58 -19.76 11.29
N LYS A 55 -33.09 -20.98 11.09
CA LYS A 55 -32.40 -22.23 11.41
C LYS A 55 -32.06 -22.99 10.12
N ALA A 56 -31.17 -23.95 10.25
CA ALA A 56 -30.91 -24.91 9.18
C ALA A 56 -32.20 -25.64 8.79
N ASN A 57 -32.44 -25.72 7.48
CA ASN A 57 -33.63 -26.19 6.77
C ASN A 57 -34.85 -25.24 6.80
N ASP A 58 -34.73 -24.02 7.34
CA ASP A 58 -35.83 -23.05 7.25
C ASP A 58 -35.91 -22.45 5.84
N ALA A 59 -37.12 -22.27 5.35
CA ALA A 59 -37.42 -21.44 4.19
C ALA A 59 -37.78 -20.04 4.67
N VAL A 60 -37.12 -19.02 4.14
CA VAL A 60 -37.29 -17.61 4.50
C VAL A 60 -37.56 -16.83 3.21
N GLU A 61 -38.65 -16.06 3.21
CA GLU A 61 -38.95 -15.10 2.14
C GLU A 61 -38.36 -13.75 2.54
N VAL A 62 -37.33 -13.30 1.84
CA VAL A 62 -36.62 -12.05 2.11
C VAL A 62 -37.13 -10.98 1.14
N LYS A 63 -37.62 -9.86 1.66
CA LYS A 63 -38.20 -8.76 0.87
C LYS A 63 -37.31 -7.54 0.96
N VAL A 64 -36.79 -7.08 -0.16
CA VAL A 64 -35.81 -6.00 -0.21
C VAL A 64 -36.06 -5.12 -1.41
N THR A 65 -35.69 -3.85 -1.27
CA THR A 65 -35.71 -2.88 -2.36
C THR A 65 -34.27 -2.64 -2.79
N PHE A 66 -33.99 -2.77 -4.07
CA PHE A 66 -32.67 -2.46 -4.61
C PHE A 66 -32.35 -0.96 -4.43
N PRO A 67 -31.10 -0.60 -4.09
CA PRO A 67 -30.68 0.80 -4.05
C PRO A 67 -30.96 1.53 -5.37
N ALA A 68 -31.19 2.85 -5.29
CA ALA A 68 -31.45 3.67 -6.47
C ALA A 68 -30.22 3.81 -7.41
N ASP A 69 -29.03 3.62 -6.84
CA ASP A 69 -27.71 3.66 -7.48
C ASP A 69 -27.16 2.26 -7.82
N TYR A 70 -28.03 1.25 -7.89
CA TYR A 70 -27.60 -0.11 -8.20
C TYR A 70 -27.03 -0.23 -9.62
N GLN A 71 -25.93 -0.98 -9.77
CA GLN A 71 -25.17 -1.08 -11.04
C GLN A 71 -26.00 -1.61 -12.21
N ALA A 72 -27.02 -2.43 -11.93
CA ALA A 72 -27.95 -2.93 -12.94
C ALA A 72 -29.19 -2.01 -13.01
N GLU A 73 -29.25 -1.17 -14.05
CA GLU A 73 -30.34 -0.19 -14.25
C GLU A 73 -31.73 -0.81 -14.24
N ASN A 74 -31.84 -2.07 -14.68
CA ASN A 74 -33.10 -2.82 -14.70
C ASN A 74 -33.59 -3.28 -13.32
N LEU A 75 -32.73 -3.25 -12.29
CA LEU A 75 -33.02 -3.63 -10.91
C LEU A 75 -33.05 -2.42 -9.96
N ALA A 76 -32.36 -1.33 -10.31
CA ALA A 76 -32.26 -0.13 -9.47
C ALA A 76 -33.64 0.39 -9.01
N GLY A 77 -33.80 0.56 -7.69
CA GLY A 77 -35.02 1.06 -7.06
C GLY A 77 -36.24 0.12 -7.09
N LYS A 78 -36.11 -1.12 -7.59
CA LYS A 78 -37.22 -2.08 -7.64
C LYS A 78 -37.31 -2.93 -6.38
N ASP A 79 -38.54 -3.34 -6.06
CA ASP A 79 -38.81 -4.33 -5.02
C ASP A 79 -38.56 -5.74 -5.55
N ALA A 80 -37.89 -6.55 -4.74
CA ALA A 80 -37.58 -7.92 -5.03
C ALA A 80 -37.91 -8.85 -3.86
N VAL A 81 -38.32 -10.06 -4.20
CA VAL A 81 -38.59 -11.13 -3.24
C VAL A 81 -37.62 -12.26 -3.51
N PHE A 82 -36.88 -12.66 -2.48
CA PHE A 82 -35.96 -13.78 -2.53
C PHE A 82 -36.52 -14.94 -1.72
N GLU A 83 -36.71 -16.07 -2.40
CA GLU A 83 -37.04 -17.34 -1.77
C GLU A 83 -35.73 -17.98 -1.31
N CYS A 84 -35.40 -17.87 -0.02
CA CYS A 84 -34.17 -18.38 0.55
C CYS A 84 -34.41 -19.69 1.30
N GLN A 85 -33.74 -20.76 0.90
CA GLN A 85 -33.65 -22.00 1.66
C GLN A 85 -32.34 -22.00 2.44
N VAL A 86 -32.41 -21.98 3.77
CA VAL A 86 -31.23 -22.09 4.63
C VAL A 86 -30.84 -23.55 4.75
N ASN A 87 -29.69 -23.94 4.20
CA ASN A 87 -29.18 -25.31 4.29
C ASN A 87 -28.44 -25.52 5.63
N GLU A 88 -27.53 -24.61 5.97
CA GLU A 88 -26.67 -24.73 7.16
C GLU A 88 -26.48 -23.40 7.90
N VAL A 89 -26.23 -23.46 9.21
CA VAL A 89 -25.86 -22.30 10.05
C VAL A 89 -24.58 -22.60 10.83
N LYS A 90 -23.49 -21.97 10.40
CA LYS A 90 -22.14 -22.10 10.97
C LYS A 90 -21.85 -20.88 11.86
N ALA A 91 -21.29 -21.13 13.04
CA ALA A 91 -20.80 -20.02 13.86
C ALA A 91 -19.35 -19.75 13.45
N PRO A 92 -18.90 -18.49 13.52
CA PRO A 92 -17.49 -18.19 13.35
C PRO A 92 -16.72 -18.92 14.45
N SER A 93 -15.66 -19.60 14.06
CA SER A 93 -14.68 -20.15 14.99
C SER A 93 -13.37 -19.42 14.74
N PRO A 94 -12.66 -18.99 15.79
CA PRO A 94 -11.27 -18.59 15.63
C PRO A 94 -10.53 -19.70 14.89
N ALA A 95 -9.75 -19.33 13.87
CA ALA A 95 -8.80 -20.27 13.30
C ALA A 95 -7.82 -20.65 14.40
N GLU A 96 -7.58 -21.95 14.57
CA GLU A 96 -6.53 -22.40 15.47
C GLU A 96 -5.18 -22.01 14.86
N ILE A 97 -4.34 -21.34 15.65
CA ILE A 97 -2.99 -20.97 15.21
C ILE A 97 -2.11 -22.21 15.32
N ASN A 98 -2.08 -22.99 14.24
CA ASN A 98 -1.39 -24.28 14.14
C ASN A 98 -0.71 -24.44 12.76
N ASP A 99 -0.11 -25.62 12.52
CA ASP A 99 0.61 -25.90 11.28
C ASP A 99 -0.30 -25.97 10.05
N ASP A 100 -1.57 -26.38 10.23
CA ASP A 100 -2.57 -26.39 9.15
C ASP A 100 -2.88 -24.97 8.67
N LEU A 101 -3.03 -24.02 9.60
CA LEU A 101 -3.18 -22.61 9.27
C LEU A 101 -1.94 -22.11 8.51
N ALA A 102 -0.74 -22.45 8.98
CA ALA A 102 0.50 -22.04 8.35
C ALA A 102 0.65 -22.54 6.91
N THR A 103 0.22 -23.78 6.65
CA THR A 103 0.20 -24.38 5.32
C THR A 103 -0.71 -23.61 4.37
N ASN A 104 -1.86 -23.12 4.84
CA ASN A 104 -2.77 -22.28 4.03
C ASN A 104 -2.13 -20.95 3.59
N PHE A 105 -1.11 -20.48 4.30
CA PHE A 105 -0.34 -19.27 3.97
C PHE A 105 0.98 -19.57 3.26
N GLY A 106 1.18 -20.80 2.77
CA GLY A 106 2.39 -21.19 2.04
C GLY A 106 3.64 -21.33 2.91
N ALA A 107 3.47 -21.58 4.21
CA ALA A 107 4.55 -21.91 5.12
C ALA A 107 4.57 -23.41 5.43
N GLU A 108 5.73 -23.97 5.78
CA GLU A 108 5.87 -25.40 6.06
C GLU A 108 5.19 -25.83 7.36
N ASN A 109 5.18 -24.94 8.36
CA ASN A 109 4.59 -25.11 9.68
C ASN A 109 4.49 -23.75 10.38
N LEU A 110 3.94 -23.73 11.58
CA LEU A 110 3.76 -22.49 12.35
C LEU A 110 5.08 -21.79 12.70
N ALA A 111 6.17 -22.53 12.90
CA ALA A 111 7.47 -21.93 13.17
C ALA A 111 8.02 -21.20 11.94
N ASP A 112 7.90 -21.81 10.75
CA ASP A 112 8.26 -21.18 9.47
C ASP A 112 7.42 -19.93 9.20
N LEU A 113 6.09 -20.00 9.41
CA LEU A 113 5.22 -18.84 9.26
C LEU A 113 5.63 -17.69 10.19
N LYS A 114 5.93 -18.00 11.46
CA LYS A 114 6.41 -16.99 12.41
C LYS A 114 7.76 -16.40 12.02
N SER A 115 8.68 -17.20 11.48
CA SER A 115 9.98 -16.72 10.99
C SER A 115 9.78 -15.74 9.84
N LYS A 116 9.01 -16.13 8.81
CA LYS A 116 8.69 -15.28 7.65
C LYS A 116 8.03 -13.96 8.06
N ILE A 117 7.08 -13.99 8.99
CA ILE A 117 6.45 -12.78 9.52
C ILE A 117 7.46 -11.93 10.28
N THR A 118 8.32 -12.55 11.10
CA THR A 118 9.35 -11.83 11.86
C THR A 118 10.35 -11.15 10.95
N GLU A 119 10.87 -11.86 9.95
CA GLU A 119 11.80 -11.34 8.94
C GLU A 119 11.19 -10.16 8.18
N ARG A 120 9.95 -10.32 7.69
CA ARG A 120 9.23 -9.23 7.02
C ARG A 120 9.05 -8.01 7.93
N LEU A 121 8.65 -8.20 9.18
CA LEU A 121 8.49 -7.10 10.13
C LEU A 121 9.83 -6.47 10.49
N GLN A 122 10.91 -7.25 10.57
CA GLN A 122 12.26 -6.75 10.81
C GLN A 122 12.74 -5.90 9.64
N GLU A 123 12.53 -6.32 8.39
CA GLU A 123 12.83 -5.53 7.19
C GLU A 123 12.01 -4.23 7.18
N GLU A 124 10.70 -4.30 7.46
CA GLU A 124 9.82 -3.12 7.51
C GLU A 124 10.28 -2.11 8.57
N TYR A 125 10.54 -2.57 9.80
CA TYR A 125 10.95 -1.67 10.89
C TYR A 125 12.39 -1.19 10.77
N SER A 126 13.30 -2.01 10.23
CA SER A 126 14.68 -1.56 9.97
C SER A 126 14.72 -0.51 8.86
N GLY A 127 13.94 -0.68 7.79
CA GLY A 127 13.75 0.32 6.74
C GLY A 127 13.19 1.63 7.30
N ALA A 128 12.11 1.56 8.08
CA ALA A 128 11.52 2.73 8.75
C ALA A 128 12.51 3.45 9.67
N ALA A 129 13.24 2.70 10.51
CA ALA A 129 14.25 3.28 11.40
C ALA A 129 15.39 3.94 10.61
N ARG A 130 15.82 3.32 9.51
CA ARG A 130 16.84 3.87 8.60
C ARG A 130 16.37 5.17 7.95
N MET A 131 15.12 5.26 7.49
CA MET A 131 14.56 6.50 6.94
C MET A 131 14.60 7.64 7.96
N VAL A 132 14.13 7.39 9.19
CA VAL A 132 14.16 8.38 10.28
C VAL A 132 15.59 8.79 10.64
N MET A 133 16.52 7.84 10.70
CA MET A 133 17.92 8.12 10.98
C MET A 133 18.56 8.96 9.86
N LYS A 134 18.33 8.58 8.60
CA LYS A 134 18.82 9.30 7.43
C LYS A 134 18.29 10.73 7.39
N ARG A 135 16.99 10.96 7.63
CA ARG A 135 16.45 12.33 7.73
C ARG A 135 17.16 13.15 8.80
N LYS A 136 17.29 12.61 10.01
CA LYS A 136 17.96 13.33 11.11
C LYS A 136 19.40 13.67 10.78
N LEU A 137 20.12 12.74 10.15
CA LEU A 137 21.48 13.00 9.69
C LEU A 137 21.49 14.18 8.70
N MET A 138 20.61 14.16 7.69
CA MET A 138 20.50 15.25 6.72
C MET A 138 20.14 16.59 7.36
N ASP A 139 19.24 16.59 8.34
CA ASP A 139 18.87 17.81 9.07
C ASP A 139 20.03 18.38 9.88
N GLU A 140 20.85 17.53 10.51
CA GLU A 140 22.05 17.98 11.22
C GLU A 140 23.14 18.46 10.25
N LEU A 141 23.39 17.74 9.15
CA LEU A 141 24.34 18.16 8.11
C LEU A 141 23.95 19.52 7.50
N ALA A 142 22.65 19.73 7.24
CA ALA A 142 22.14 20.99 6.70
C ALA A 142 22.35 22.19 7.65
N LYS A 143 22.44 21.96 8.96
CA LYS A 143 22.74 23.00 9.97
C LYS A 143 24.23 23.29 10.10
N LEU A 144 25.07 22.26 9.92
CA LEU A 144 26.52 22.37 10.11
C LEU A 144 27.23 23.05 8.96
N VAL A 145 26.67 22.95 7.75
CA VAL A 145 27.33 23.41 6.53
C VAL A 145 26.55 24.55 5.90
N THR A 146 27.24 25.65 5.61
CA THR A 146 26.68 26.80 4.88
C THR A 146 27.71 27.30 3.88
N PHE A 147 27.32 27.39 2.62
CA PHE A 147 28.13 27.94 1.53
C PHE A 147 27.20 28.52 0.46
N GLU A 148 27.73 29.38 -0.41
CA GLU A 148 26.97 29.98 -1.51
C GLU A 148 26.59 28.90 -2.53
N LEU A 149 25.30 28.83 -2.86
CA LEU A 149 24.77 27.88 -3.82
C LEU A 149 24.75 28.50 -5.22
N PRO A 150 25.08 27.74 -6.28
CA PRO A 150 24.90 28.20 -7.64
C PRO A 150 23.41 28.50 -7.91
N PRO A 151 23.04 29.74 -8.27
CA PRO A 151 21.63 30.12 -8.41
C PRO A 151 20.86 29.24 -9.40
N THR A 152 21.51 28.86 -10.51
CA THR A 152 20.92 28.00 -11.54
C THR A 152 20.55 26.61 -11.03
N LEU A 153 21.31 26.05 -10.08
CA LEU A 153 20.99 24.76 -9.48
C LEU A 153 19.78 24.87 -8.55
N VAL A 154 19.70 25.94 -7.77
CA VAL A 154 18.57 26.21 -6.87
C VAL A 154 17.29 26.45 -7.69
N GLU A 155 17.37 27.25 -8.75
CA GLU A 155 16.23 27.52 -9.65
C GLU A 155 15.72 26.24 -10.32
N ASN A 156 16.62 25.41 -10.84
CA ASN A 156 16.23 24.14 -11.48
C ASN A 156 15.58 23.17 -10.49
N GLU A 157 16.13 23.04 -9.28
CA GLU A 157 15.56 22.17 -8.25
C GLU A 157 14.21 22.73 -7.76
N ALA A 158 14.08 24.05 -7.58
CA ALA A 158 12.81 24.67 -7.18
C ALA A 158 11.71 24.44 -8.22
N ASN A 159 12.04 24.55 -9.52
CA ASN A 159 11.11 24.22 -10.60
C ASN A 159 10.74 22.74 -10.57
N SER A 160 11.71 21.84 -10.36
CA SER A 160 11.47 20.39 -10.25
C SER A 160 10.53 20.04 -9.10
N ILE A 161 10.75 20.64 -7.93
CA ILE A 161 9.88 20.49 -6.75
C ILE A 161 8.47 21.01 -7.05
N ALA A 162 8.35 22.21 -7.63
CA ALA A 162 7.06 22.80 -7.95
C ALA A 162 6.25 21.91 -8.90
N HIS A 163 6.91 21.38 -9.94
CA HIS A 163 6.30 20.42 -10.86
C HIS A 163 5.88 19.12 -10.18
N GLN A 164 6.73 18.58 -9.30
CA GLN A 164 6.43 17.34 -8.57
C GLN A 164 5.18 17.50 -7.70
N LEU A 165 5.16 18.51 -6.83
CA LEU A 165 4.04 18.76 -5.91
C LEU A 165 2.74 19.05 -6.67
N TRP A 166 2.82 19.80 -7.77
CA TRP A 166 1.66 20.05 -8.61
C TRP A 166 1.07 18.76 -9.22
N HIS A 167 1.91 17.83 -9.67
CA HIS A 167 1.45 16.54 -10.20
C HIS A 167 0.88 15.61 -9.11
N GLU A 168 1.38 15.70 -7.88
CA GLU A 168 0.81 14.98 -6.73
C GLU A 168 -0.62 15.49 -6.42
N ASP A 169 -0.85 16.80 -6.55
CA ASP A 169 -2.17 17.41 -6.38
C ASP A 169 -3.12 17.22 -7.58
N ASN A 170 -2.58 16.91 -8.77
CA ASN A 170 -3.33 16.76 -10.03
C ASN A 170 -3.00 15.42 -10.73
N PRO A 171 -3.27 14.26 -10.09
CA PRO A 171 -2.85 12.95 -10.59
C PRO A 171 -3.50 12.54 -11.93
N GLU A 172 -4.61 13.18 -12.31
CA GLU A 172 -5.28 12.98 -13.59
C GLU A 172 -4.55 13.64 -14.78
N VAL A 173 -3.67 14.61 -14.52
CA VAL A 173 -2.92 15.30 -15.57
C VAL A 173 -1.63 14.56 -15.86
N GLN A 174 -1.59 13.93 -17.03
CA GLN A 174 -0.46 13.10 -17.48
C GLN A 174 0.41 13.89 -18.46
N GLY A 175 1.74 13.86 -18.23
CA GLY A 175 2.71 14.52 -19.11
C GLY A 175 2.81 16.04 -18.88
N HIS A 176 3.27 16.77 -19.90
CA HIS A 176 3.51 18.22 -19.83
C HIS A 176 2.30 19.08 -20.23
N ASP A 177 1.09 18.52 -20.20
CA ASP A 177 -0.14 19.23 -20.57
C ASP A 177 -0.74 19.94 -19.34
N HIS A 178 0.04 20.84 -18.76
CA HIS A 178 -0.31 21.60 -17.57
C HIS A 178 -0.01 23.10 -17.77
N PRO A 179 -0.71 24.00 -17.06
CA PRO A 179 -0.38 25.43 -17.08
C PRO A 179 1.04 25.67 -16.55
N GLU A 180 1.59 26.87 -16.78
CA GLU A 180 2.87 27.25 -16.18
C GLU A 180 2.81 27.10 -14.66
N ILE A 181 3.74 26.33 -14.09
CA ILE A 181 3.82 26.06 -12.66
C ILE A 181 4.82 27.05 -12.07
N GLU A 182 4.30 28.02 -11.31
CA GLU A 182 5.14 29.03 -10.67
C GLU A 182 5.87 28.46 -9.45
N THR A 183 7.13 28.86 -9.29
CA THR A 183 7.90 28.59 -8.09
C THR A 183 7.50 29.52 -6.95
N THR A 184 7.26 28.96 -5.77
CA THR A 184 6.98 29.71 -4.55
C THR A 184 8.25 29.81 -3.71
N GLN A 185 8.24 30.68 -2.70
CA GLN A 185 9.36 30.76 -1.75
C GLN A 185 9.59 29.43 -1.03
N GLU A 186 8.54 28.66 -0.74
CA GLU A 186 8.67 27.34 -0.10
C GLU A 186 9.41 26.35 -1.02
N HIS A 187 9.13 26.36 -2.33
CA HIS A 187 9.88 25.57 -3.30
C HIS A 187 11.36 25.97 -3.32
N THR A 188 11.66 27.27 -3.27
CA THR A 188 13.04 27.78 -3.23
C THR A 188 13.77 27.36 -1.95
N ASP A 189 13.14 27.49 -0.78
CA ASP A 189 13.74 27.12 0.50
C ASP A 189 14.06 25.62 0.56
N LEU A 190 13.15 24.78 0.05
CA LEU A 190 13.38 23.33 -0.07
C LEU A 190 14.48 23.01 -1.08
N ALA A 191 14.51 23.70 -2.22
CA ALA A 191 15.55 23.56 -3.24
C ALA A 191 16.93 23.91 -2.70
N GLU A 192 17.08 25.01 -1.98
CA GLU A 192 18.35 25.37 -1.36
C GLU A 192 18.86 24.27 -0.43
N ARG A 193 17.96 23.70 0.39
CA ARG A 193 18.31 22.60 1.30
C ARG A 193 18.75 21.35 0.51
N ARG A 194 17.99 20.94 -0.52
CA ARG A 194 18.30 19.77 -1.35
C ARG A 194 19.62 19.95 -2.12
N VAL A 195 19.83 21.09 -2.77
CA VAL A 195 21.06 21.40 -3.51
C VAL A 195 22.27 21.44 -2.58
N ARG A 196 22.16 22.07 -1.41
CA ARG A 196 23.25 22.14 -0.43
C ARG A 196 23.68 20.76 0.04
N LEU A 197 22.71 19.92 0.42
CA LEU A 197 22.98 18.56 0.86
C LEU A 197 23.53 17.69 -0.28
N GLY A 198 22.95 17.78 -1.48
CA GLY A 198 23.44 17.04 -2.66
C GLY A 198 24.90 17.35 -2.99
N LEU A 199 25.28 18.64 -2.98
CA LEU A 199 26.66 19.06 -3.21
C LEU A 199 27.60 18.59 -2.08
N LEU A 200 27.16 18.64 -0.83
CA LEU A 200 27.93 18.15 0.31
C LEU A 200 28.20 16.64 0.21
N LEU A 201 27.17 15.85 -0.07
CA LEU A 201 27.32 14.39 -0.19
C LEU A 201 28.14 14.00 -1.41
N ALA A 202 27.99 14.71 -2.53
CA ALA A 202 28.83 14.54 -3.71
C ALA A 202 30.31 14.79 -3.40
N GLU A 203 30.64 15.87 -2.70
CA GLU A 203 32.00 16.19 -2.29
C GLU A 203 32.58 15.11 -1.35
N ILE A 204 31.82 14.68 -0.35
CA ILE A 204 32.24 13.61 0.58
C ILE A 204 32.50 12.31 -0.20
N GLY A 205 31.56 11.91 -1.07
CA GLY A 205 31.71 10.69 -1.86
C GLY A 205 32.89 10.77 -2.83
N GLN A 206 33.16 11.94 -3.41
CA GLN A 206 34.34 12.14 -4.25
C GLN A 206 35.64 12.03 -3.45
N GLN A 207 35.75 12.69 -2.29
CA GLN A 207 36.95 12.65 -1.44
C GLN A 207 37.26 11.25 -0.91
N GLN A 208 36.23 10.44 -0.68
CA GLN A 208 36.35 9.08 -0.15
C GLN A 208 36.28 8.00 -1.23
N GLU A 209 36.29 8.40 -2.50
CA GLU A 209 36.26 7.50 -3.66
C GLU A 209 35.07 6.50 -3.63
N ILE A 210 33.95 6.93 -3.05
CA ILE A 210 32.72 6.13 -2.99
C ILE A 210 32.16 6.01 -4.40
N THR A 211 31.98 4.78 -4.85
CA THR A 211 31.44 4.49 -6.18
C THR A 211 30.31 3.49 -6.09
N VAL A 212 29.34 3.64 -6.99
CA VAL A 212 28.28 2.65 -7.20
C VAL A 212 28.76 1.66 -8.24
N THR A 213 28.72 0.38 -7.90
CA THR A 213 29.12 -0.71 -8.78
C THR A 213 27.99 -1.07 -9.73
N ASP A 214 28.33 -1.68 -10.88
CA ASP A 214 27.32 -2.15 -11.83
C ASP A 214 26.44 -3.26 -11.22
N ALA A 215 26.99 -4.05 -10.29
CA ALA A 215 26.23 -5.08 -9.58
C ALA A 215 25.11 -4.47 -8.70
N GLU A 216 25.39 -3.35 -8.02
CA GLU A 216 24.39 -2.65 -7.21
C GLU A 216 23.27 -2.07 -8.08
N ILE A 217 23.60 -1.53 -9.25
CA ILE A 217 22.61 -1.04 -10.21
C ILE A 217 21.78 -2.19 -10.77
N GLN A 218 22.39 -3.32 -11.10
CA GLN A 218 21.68 -4.51 -11.55
C GLN A 218 20.71 -5.02 -10.49
N GLN A 219 21.14 -5.04 -9.22
CA GLN A 219 20.28 -5.44 -8.11
C GLN A 219 19.09 -4.50 -7.93
N ALA A 220 19.32 -3.18 -7.96
CA ALA A 220 18.24 -2.19 -7.90
C ALA A 220 17.28 -2.33 -9.10
N ALA A 221 17.82 -2.59 -10.30
CA ALA A 221 17.02 -2.84 -11.50
C ALA A 221 16.18 -4.11 -11.38
N MET A 222 16.71 -5.18 -10.80
CA MET A 222 15.93 -6.40 -10.52
C MET A 222 14.81 -6.14 -9.53
N GLN A 223 15.05 -5.38 -8.46
CA GLN A 223 14.01 -5.02 -7.49
C GLN A 223 12.90 -4.19 -8.14
N GLN A 224 13.26 -3.20 -8.95
CA GLN A 224 12.26 -2.37 -9.63
C GLN A 224 11.50 -3.13 -10.73
N ALA A 225 12.15 -4.09 -11.42
CA ALA A 225 11.50 -4.95 -12.40
C ALA A 225 10.38 -5.81 -11.81
N GLN A 226 10.45 -6.16 -10.51
CA GLN A 226 9.38 -6.91 -9.83
C GLN A 226 8.05 -6.15 -9.77
N GLN A 227 8.08 -4.83 -9.95
CA GLN A 227 6.87 -4.00 -10.06
C GLN A 227 6.16 -4.15 -11.40
N TYR A 228 6.81 -4.78 -12.39
CA TYR A 228 6.29 -4.97 -13.76
C TYR A 228 6.25 -6.46 -14.17
N PRO A 229 5.41 -7.31 -13.53
CA PRO A 229 5.35 -8.73 -13.86
C PRO A 229 5.05 -9.00 -15.33
N GLY A 230 5.86 -9.82 -15.99
CA GLY A 230 5.74 -10.18 -17.40
C GLY A 230 6.34 -9.16 -18.39
N GLN A 231 6.88 -8.04 -17.92
CA GLN A 231 7.55 -7.01 -18.72
C GLN A 231 8.99 -6.77 -18.28
N GLU A 232 9.55 -7.63 -17.43
CA GLU A 232 10.86 -7.46 -16.80
C GLU A 232 11.95 -7.24 -17.85
N ARG A 233 11.94 -8.05 -18.92
CA ARG A 233 12.89 -7.93 -20.04
C ARG A 233 12.81 -6.57 -20.74
N GLN A 234 11.60 -6.05 -20.97
CA GLN A 234 11.41 -4.75 -21.62
C GLN A 234 11.90 -3.61 -20.73
N PHE A 235 11.66 -3.72 -19.42
CA PHE A 235 12.18 -2.78 -18.43
C PHE A 235 13.71 -2.76 -18.42
N PHE A 236 14.37 -3.93 -18.41
CA PHE A 236 15.84 -3.99 -18.51
C PHE A 236 16.38 -3.40 -19.82
N GLU A 237 15.76 -3.71 -20.96
CA GLU A 237 16.16 -3.16 -22.25
C GLU A 237 15.97 -1.63 -22.30
N PHE A 238 14.92 -1.10 -21.66
CA PHE A 238 14.70 0.32 -21.49
C PHE A 238 15.78 0.97 -20.63
N LEU A 239 16.08 0.40 -19.45
CA LEU A 239 17.15 0.87 -18.57
C LEU A 239 18.51 0.88 -19.27
N GLN A 240 18.84 -0.17 -20.03
CA GLN A 240 20.11 -0.25 -20.76
C GLN A 240 20.28 0.85 -21.81
N LYS A 241 19.19 1.26 -22.47
CA LYS A 241 19.21 2.28 -23.52
C LYS A 241 19.06 3.71 -23.01
N ASN A 242 18.68 3.88 -21.74
CA ASN A 242 18.38 5.19 -21.16
C ASN A 242 19.41 5.54 -20.08
N GLU A 243 20.50 6.20 -20.48
CA GLU A 243 21.58 6.63 -19.57
C GLU A 243 21.06 7.54 -18.45
N GLN A 244 20.09 8.42 -18.75
CA GLN A 244 19.48 9.28 -17.74
C GLN A 244 18.79 8.46 -16.66
N MET A 245 18.06 7.42 -17.03
CA MET A 245 17.41 6.53 -16.07
C MET A 245 18.44 5.74 -15.24
N GLN A 246 19.54 5.30 -15.83
CA GLN A 246 20.63 4.67 -15.07
C GLN A 246 21.23 5.62 -14.04
N GLN A 247 21.41 6.90 -14.38
CA GLN A 247 21.88 7.91 -13.44
C GLN A 247 20.87 8.17 -12.32
N GLN A 248 19.57 8.23 -12.65
CA GLN A 248 18.49 8.35 -11.66
C GLN A 248 18.47 7.16 -10.68
N MET A 249 18.74 5.94 -11.16
CA MET A 249 18.88 4.77 -10.28
C MET A 249 20.17 4.80 -9.45
N ARG A 250 21.25 5.34 -10.00
CA ARG A 250 22.56 5.42 -9.33
C ARG A 250 22.55 6.42 -8.19
N ALA A 251 21.85 7.55 -8.34
CA ALA A 251 21.83 8.64 -7.37
C ALA A 251 21.42 8.21 -5.95
N PRO A 252 20.26 7.55 -5.70
CA PRO A 252 19.87 7.13 -4.36
C PRO A 252 20.82 6.09 -3.76
N ILE A 253 21.39 5.20 -4.59
CA ILE A 253 22.38 4.21 -4.13
C ILE A 253 23.66 4.91 -3.67
N PHE A 254 24.14 5.88 -4.46
CA PHE A 254 25.31 6.67 -4.09
C PHE A 254 25.06 7.46 -2.80
N GLU A 255 23.92 8.11 -2.70
CA GLU A 255 23.51 8.85 -1.50
C GLU A 255 23.50 7.94 -0.26
N ASP A 256 22.89 6.76 -0.35
CA ASP A 256 22.85 5.80 0.75
C ASP A 256 24.24 5.33 1.17
N LYS A 257 25.16 5.10 0.22
CA LYS A 257 26.54 4.71 0.52
C LYS A 257 27.32 5.83 1.23
N VAL A 258 27.14 7.08 0.80
CA VAL A 258 27.76 8.24 1.49
C VAL A 258 27.17 8.40 2.88
N VAL A 259 25.86 8.23 3.04
CA VAL A 259 25.18 8.24 4.34
C VAL A 259 25.72 7.16 5.26
N ASP A 260 25.84 5.93 4.78
CA ASP A 260 26.39 4.81 5.54
C ASP A 260 27.82 5.11 5.99
N TYR A 261 28.66 5.63 5.10
CA TYR A 261 30.02 6.05 5.43
C TYR A 261 30.04 7.11 6.55
N ILE A 262 29.17 8.13 6.48
CA ILE A 262 29.09 9.15 7.54
C ILE A 262 28.63 8.53 8.87
N ILE A 263 27.66 7.62 8.84
CA ILE A 263 27.14 6.94 10.02
C ILE A 263 28.20 6.05 10.68
N GLU A 264 29.02 5.35 9.89
CA GLU A 264 30.13 4.53 10.39
C GLU A 264 31.16 5.34 11.19
N LEU A 265 31.32 6.62 10.86
CA LEU A 265 32.22 7.55 11.56
C LEU A 265 31.54 8.29 12.71
N ALA A 266 30.22 8.30 12.77
CA ALA A 266 29.44 9.02 13.77
C ALA A 266 29.25 8.21 15.06
N GLU A 267 29.05 8.90 16.19
CA GLU A 267 28.63 8.25 17.43
C GLU A 267 27.14 7.90 17.35
N VAL A 268 26.83 6.65 17.04
CA VAL A 268 25.44 6.15 16.95
C VAL A 268 24.93 5.70 18.32
N LYS A 269 23.82 6.29 18.78
CA LYS A 269 23.14 5.89 20.02
C LYS A 269 21.86 5.13 19.72
N GLU A 270 21.80 3.88 20.17
CA GLU A 270 20.58 3.08 20.08
C GLU A 270 19.53 3.56 21.07
N LYS A 271 18.29 3.69 20.59
CA LYS A 271 17.14 4.09 21.41
C LYS A 271 15.98 3.16 21.15
N SER A 272 15.48 2.53 22.21
CA SER A 272 14.24 1.76 22.14
C SER A 272 13.05 2.67 21.81
N THR A 273 12.21 2.22 20.88
CA THR A 273 10.98 2.90 20.46
C THR A 273 9.84 1.88 20.33
N THR A 274 8.60 2.37 20.30
CA THR A 274 7.43 1.53 20.02
C THR A 274 7.08 1.58 18.53
N LYS A 275 6.30 0.60 18.06
CA LYS A 275 5.79 0.57 16.69
C LYS A 275 5.08 1.87 16.32
N GLU A 276 4.18 2.33 17.18
CA GLU A 276 3.35 3.51 16.93
C GLU A 276 4.20 4.78 16.84
N LYS A 277 5.24 4.88 17.66
CA LYS A 277 6.18 6.01 17.62
C LYS A 277 7.03 6.00 16.35
N LEU A 278 7.44 4.82 15.89
CA LEU A 278 8.21 4.70 14.65
C LEU A 278 7.32 5.01 13.44
N GLN A 279 6.10 4.47 13.41
CA GLN A 279 5.12 4.76 12.35
C GLN A 279 4.82 6.26 12.28
N LYS A 280 4.51 6.89 13.42
CA LYS A 280 4.30 8.34 13.47
C LYS A 280 5.51 9.11 12.97
N ALA A 281 6.73 8.69 13.35
CA ALA A 281 7.93 9.35 12.90
C ALA A 281 8.09 9.26 11.38
N VAL A 282 7.71 8.14 10.74
CA VAL A 282 7.71 8.00 9.27
C VAL A 282 6.61 8.85 8.64
N GLU A 283 5.39 8.83 9.17
CA GLU A 283 4.28 9.67 8.69
C GLU A 283 4.60 11.18 8.76
N ASP A 284 5.32 11.60 9.80
CA ASP A 284 5.78 12.99 9.93
C ASP A 284 6.85 13.32 8.86
N LEU A 285 7.64 12.35 8.38
CA LEU A 285 8.58 12.57 7.27
C LEU A 285 7.87 12.82 5.94
N GLU A 286 6.78 12.07 5.68
CA GLU A 286 6.01 12.15 4.44
C GLU A 286 5.25 13.47 4.30
N LYS A 287 4.90 14.12 5.43
CA LYS A 287 4.27 15.45 5.43
C LYS A 287 5.26 16.58 5.23
N ASP A 288 6.54 16.34 5.55
CA ASP A 288 7.63 17.31 5.48
C ASP A 288 8.55 17.07 4.27
N SER A 289 8.16 16.20 3.32
CA SER A 289 8.93 15.82 2.12
C SER A 289 8.36 16.46 0.86
#